data_AF-A0AA40B0H7-F1
#
_entry.id   AF-A0AA40B0H7-F1
#
_cell.length_a   1.000
_cell.length_b   1.000
_cell.length_c   1.000
_cell.angle_alpha   90.00
_cell.angle_beta   90.00
_cell.angle_gamma   90.00
#
_symmetry.space_group_name_H-M   'P 1'
#
loop_
_entity.id
_entity.type
_entity.pdbx_description
1 polymer ?
#
loop_
_entity_poly.entity_id
_entity_poly.type
_entity_poly.pdbx_seq_one_letter_code
_entity_poly.pdbx_strand_id
1 'polypeptide(L)'
;MRASGHGGSRAGTTETDRNIDKVVLGNVIFRAWYPSYYGKEVLGDASGANSTTKGGKGGKSGGKPGAGSKANGDAGGSKDDATGAKGQGKRDRDNPPMLDRLYVCPCCFKYSKELVSWLEHVRVCERQRFIPGNKIYVHPKGRRMVLVPSGPAPKPARGKRASGGQKMVEEVVHDEGEWSIWEVDGEKDVLFCQNLSLFAKLFLDNKSVFFDVTGFNYFLLVHTPPAPPTDPNAEVAEIAPARSQIVGFFSKEKMSWDNNNLACILIFPPWQRKGLGALLMGASYEISRREGIMGGPEKPISDLGKKGYKRFWAGEIARWLLTLPPSAAGEETVVDVNECSQATWIAPDDCLLALREMSVAEDAGKGPSRVREPKAEEIGGPAAVVAPAAAVVETAEVPRVRISQQAVRAWVARNGISLEKTCDPNGFVEGYAVKQTEEEEVAV
;
A
#
# COMPACT_ATOMS: atom_id res chain seq x y z
N MET A 1 -24.58 20.31 -36.71
CA MET A 1 -24.00 21.49 -36.04
C MET A 1 -22.66 21.07 -35.42
N ARG A 2 -21.56 21.73 -35.81
CA ARG A 2 -20.22 21.54 -35.24
C ARG A 2 -20.10 22.31 -33.93
N ALA A 3 -19.58 21.68 -32.87
CA ALA A 3 -18.86 22.32 -31.77
C ALA A 3 -18.04 21.21 -31.08
N SER A 4 -16.76 21.05 -31.44
CA SER A 4 -15.60 21.61 -30.74
C SER A 4 -15.19 20.78 -29.52
N GLY A 5 -14.33 19.78 -29.78
CA GLY A 5 -13.67 18.98 -28.76
C GLY A 5 -12.65 19.80 -27.98
N HIS A 6 -12.72 19.72 -26.66
CA HIS A 6 -11.63 20.09 -25.77
C HIS A 6 -10.92 18.82 -25.33
N GLY A 7 -9.74 18.59 -25.90
CA GLY A 7 -8.80 17.59 -25.43
C GLY A 7 -8.24 18.03 -24.07
N GLY A 8 -8.65 17.35 -23.01
CA GLY A 8 -7.98 17.42 -21.72
C GLY A 8 -6.59 16.82 -21.83
N SER A 9 -5.58 17.68 -21.78
CA SER A 9 -4.17 17.30 -21.77
C SER A 9 -3.87 16.47 -20.53
N ARG A 10 -3.31 15.28 -20.78
CA ARG A 10 -2.88 14.29 -19.80
C ARG A 10 -1.58 14.78 -19.17
N ALA A 11 -1.65 15.38 -17.99
CA ALA A 11 -0.47 15.70 -17.20
C ALA A 11 0.11 14.38 -16.63
N GLY A 12 1.03 13.77 -17.36
CA GLY A 12 1.97 12.83 -16.75
C GLY A 12 2.90 13.63 -15.85
N THR A 13 3.05 13.21 -14.60
CA THR A 13 4.05 13.76 -13.68
C THR A 13 5.43 13.67 -14.34
N THR A 14 6.06 14.81 -14.56
CA THR A 14 7.40 14.89 -15.14
C THR A 14 8.40 14.31 -14.14
N GLU A 15 9.48 13.65 -14.61
CA GLU A 15 10.58 13.10 -13.78
C GLU A 15 11.22 14.11 -12.79
N THR A 16 10.78 15.36 -12.79
CA THR A 16 11.42 16.58 -12.26
C THR A 16 11.08 16.92 -10.81
N ASP A 17 10.04 16.35 -10.20
CA ASP A 17 9.63 16.69 -8.82
C ASP A 17 10.19 15.74 -7.74
N ARG A 18 11.00 14.73 -8.13
CA ARG A 18 11.59 13.78 -7.19
C ARG A 18 12.83 14.40 -6.53
N ASN A 19 12.92 14.31 -5.21
CA ASN A 19 14.08 14.75 -4.44
C ASN A 19 15.11 13.64 -4.14
N ILE A 20 14.75 12.38 -4.42
CA ILE A 20 15.61 11.20 -4.28
C ILE A 20 15.48 10.39 -5.58
N ASP A 21 16.60 10.00 -6.21
CA ASP A 21 16.53 9.19 -7.43
C ASP A 21 16.32 7.70 -7.11
N LYS A 22 17.18 7.14 -6.25
CA LYS A 22 17.20 5.70 -5.94
C LYS A 22 17.17 5.43 -4.44
N VAL A 23 16.58 4.31 -4.09
CA VAL A 23 16.55 3.76 -2.73
C VAL A 23 17.30 2.44 -2.73
N VAL A 24 18.18 2.26 -1.75
CA VAL A 24 18.86 1.00 -1.44
C VAL A 24 18.22 0.42 -0.20
N LEU A 25 17.56 -0.73 -0.33
CA LEU A 25 16.91 -1.45 0.77
C LEU A 25 17.54 -2.84 0.89
N GLY A 26 18.41 -3.05 1.88
CA GLY A 26 19.22 -4.27 1.95
C GLY A 26 20.10 -4.44 0.71
N ASN A 27 19.90 -5.51 -0.05
CA ASN A 27 20.65 -5.83 -1.28
C ASN A 27 19.95 -5.41 -2.58
N VAL A 28 18.79 -4.73 -2.51
CA VAL A 28 18.04 -4.30 -3.69
C VAL A 28 18.10 -2.78 -3.87
N ILE A 29 18.13 -2.34 -5.13
CA ILE A 29 18.10 -0.92 -5.52
C ILE A 29 16.97 -0.67 -6.51
N PHE A 30 16.18 0.38 -6.27
CA PHE A 30 15.06 0.75 -7.13
C PHE A 30 14.81 2.26 -7.10
N ARG A 31 14.15 2.78 -8.14
CA ARG A 31 13.88 4.22 -8.29
C ARG A 31 12.69 4.65 -7.44
N ALA A 32 12.80 5.81 -6.79
CA ALA A 32 11.66 6.49 -6.16
C ALA A 32 10.72 7.04 -7.24
N TRP A 33 9.43 7.14 -6.91
CA TRP A 33 8.38 7.61 -7.82
C TRP A 33 7.97 9.05 -7.52
N TYR A 34 7.93 9.41 -6.24
CA TYR A 34 7.47 10.70 -5.73
C TYR A 34 8.49 11.30 -4.75
N PRO A 35 8.45 12.61 -4.49
CA PRO A 35 9.24 13.21 -3.41
C PRO A 35 8.76 12.75 -2.03
N SER A 36 9.70 12.70 -1.07
CA SER A 36 9.44 12.43 0.35
C SER A 36 10.21 13.39 1.26
N TYR A 37 9.62 13.75 2.40
CA TYR A 37 10.09 14.85 3.26
C TYR A 37 11.11 14.38 4.31
N TYR A 38 12.20 13.76 3.86
CA TYR A 38 13.34 13.45 4.73
C TYR A 38 13.98 14.74 5.28
N GLY A 39 14.63 14.65 6.44
CA GLY A 39 15.24 15.81 7.08
C GLY A 39 16.37 16.43 6.27
N LYS A 40 16.71 17.68 6.61
CA LYS A 40 17.74 18.49 5.94
C LYS A 40 19.12 17.84 5.99
N GLU A 41 19.39 17.05 7.02
CA GLU A 41 20.62 16.28 7.16
C GLU A 41 20.84 15.28 6.00
N VAL A 42 19.75 14.80 5.40
CA VAL A 42 19.75 13.90 4.25
C VAL A 42 19.67 14.66 2.93
N LEU A 43 18.76 15.63 2.82
CA LEU A 43 18.46 16.31 1.55
C LEU A 43 19.34 17.55 1.28
N GLY A 44 20.03 18.07 2.28
CA GLY A 44 20.71 19.37 2.22
C GLY A 44 19.74 20.55 2.33
N ASP A 45 20.27 21.76 2.54
CA ASP A 45 19.44 22.97 2.47
C ASP A 45 19.10 23.27 1.00
N ALA A 46 17.81 23.27 0.65
CA ALA A 46 17.32 23.78 -0.64
C ALA A 46 17.50 25.32 -0.79
N SER A 47 18.08 25.98 0.20
CA SER A 47 18.33 27.42 0.27
C SER A 47 19.77 27.67 0.72
N GLY A 48 20.71 27.74 -0.23
CA GLY A 48 22.12 27.92 0.10
C GLY A 48 23.06 28.12 -1.07
N ALA A 49 22.69 28.97 -2.03
CA ALA A 49 23.71 29.58 -2.88
C ALA A 49 24.46 30.64 -2.06
N ASN A 50 25.80 30.58 -2.10
CA ASN A 50 26.80 31.43 -1.43
C ASN A 50 27.08 31.20 0.06
N SER A 51 28.11 30.39 0.35
CA SER A 51 29.39 30.98 0.79
C SER A 51 30.54 30.01 0.55
N THR A 52 31.38 30.34 -0.42
CA THR A 52 32.77 29.88 -0.48
C THR A 52 33.54 30.53 0.65
N THR A 53 34.12 29.74 1.55
CA THR A 53 35.35 30.13 2.26
C THR A 53 36.31 28.97 2.34
N LYS A 54 37.39 29.11 1.56
CA LYS A 54 38.65 28.37 1.63
C LYS A 54 39.17 28.32 3.07
N GLY A 55 39.78 27.20 3.42
CA GLY A 55 40.61 27.08 4.63
C GLY A 55 41.93 27.84 4.54
N GLY A 56 42.56 28.04 5.71
CA GLY A 56 44.01 28.25 5.82
C GLY A 56 44.50 29.33 6.80
N LYS A 57 44.75 28.91 8.05
CA LYS A 57 45.82 29.32 9.01
C LYS A 57 46.10 30.82 9.36
N GLY A 58 45.97 31.10 10.66
CA GLY A 58 47.06 31.56 11.54
C GLY A 58 47.32 33.06 11.70
N GLY A 59 47.37 33.55 12.95
CA GLY A 59 48.08 34.80 13.30
C GLY A 59 47.37 35.68 14.34
N LYS A 60 48.08 36.02 15.42
CA LYS A 60 47.66 36.81 16.59
C LYS A 60 47.53 38.32 16.31
N SER A 61 46.88 38.97 17.29
CA SER A 61 47.10 40.33 17.84
C SER A 61 46.14 41.45 17.39
N GLY A 62 45.72 42.26 18.37
CA GLY A 62 44.61 43.20 18.30
C GLY A 62 45.01 44.65 17.99
N GLY A 63 44.00 45.53 18.07
CA GLY A 63 44.13 46.97 17.92
C GLY A 63 42.81 47.62 17.53
N LYS A 64 42.42 48.67 18.26
CA LYS A 64 41.17 49.45 18.18
C LYS A 64 40.99 50.25 16.86
N PRO A 65 39.79 50.81 16.60
CA PRO A 65 39.39 51.38 15.32
C PRO A 65 39.73 52.88 15.18
N GLY A 66 39.90 53.33 13.94
CA GLY A 66 40.07 54.74 13.58
C GLY A 66 39.47 55.04 12.20
N ALA A 67 38.80 56.18 12.11
CA ALA A 67 37.89 56.61 11.06
C ALA A 67 38.55 57.32 9.85
N GLY A 68 37.72 57.57 8.83
CA GLY A 68 37.97 58.45 7.67
C GLY A 68 38.32 57.67 6.40
N SER A 69 38.04 58.07 5.16
CA SER A 69 37.32 59.18 4.55
C SER A 69 37.60 59.06 3.03
N LYS A 70 36.57 59.13 2.18
CA LYS A 70 36.55 59.75 0.83
C LYS A 70 37.56 59.37 -0.29
N ALA A 71 36.95 59.11 -1.45
CA ALA A 71 37.20 59.71 -2.78
C ALA A 71 38.09 58.99 -3.84
N ASN A 72 37.42 58.66 -4.95
CA ASN A 72 37.67 58.92 -6.39
C ASN A 72 39.08 58.85 -7.02
N GLY A 73 39.08 58.26 -8.23
CA GLY A 73 40.08 58.37 -9.30
C GLY A 73 40.15 57.01 -10.04
N ASP A 74 39.37 56.76 -11.10
CA ASP A 74 39.46 57.22 -12.50
C ASP A 74 40.67 56.69 -13.29
N ALA A 75 40.35 56.28 -14.53
CA ALA A 75 41.17 55.97 -15.70
C ALA A 75 42.08 54.72 -15.75
N GLY A 76 41.94 53.97 -16.84
CA GLY A 76 43.04 53.15 -17.40
C GLY A 76 42.58 51.86 -18.05
N GLY A 77 42.17 51.92 -19.33
CA GLY A 77 41.72 50.77 -20.09
C GLY A 77 42.83 49.81 -20.51
N SER A 78 42.43 48.60 -20.90
CA SER A 78 43.02 47.86 -22.02
C SER A 78 41.98 46.84 -22.51
N LYS A 79 41.64 46.98 -23.79
CA LYS A 79 40.99 45.93 -24.59
C LYS A 79 42.04 44.86 -24.83
N ASP A 80 41.66 43.60 -24.72
CA ASP A 80 42.21 42.54 -25.56
C ASP A 80 41.15 41.46 -25.81
N ASP A 81 41.23 40.97 -27.04
CA ASP A 81 40.20 40.26 -27.78
C ASP A 81 39.97 38.80 -27.35
N ALA A 82 38.72 38.39 -27.56
CA ALA A 82 38.26 37.10 -28.07
C ALA A 82 39.00 35.81 -27.69
N THR A 83 38.28 34.89 -27.06
CA THR A 83 37.98 33.58 -27.67
C THR A 83 36.75 32.95 -26.99
N GLY A 84 35.80 32.51 -27.80
CA GLY A 84 34.52 31.97 -27.33
C GLY A 84 34.66 30.60 -26.67
N ALA A 85 33.99 30.46 -25.53
CA ALA A 85 33.52 29.17 -25.03
C ALA A 85 32.01 29.26 -24.82
N LYS A 86 31.29 28.47 -25.61
CA LYS A 86 29.83 28.40 -25.70
C LYS A 86 29.21 28.10 -24.33
N GLY A 87 28.08 28.75 -24.09
CA GLY A 87 27.31 28.68 -22.85
C GLY A 87 26.95 27.26 -22.40
N GLN A 88 27.34 26.95 -21.19
CA GLN A 88 26.86 25.80 -20.41
C GLN A 88 26.79 26.25 -18.95
N GLY A 89 25.83 27.10 -18.61
CA GLY A 89 25.75 27.65 -17.25
C GLY A 89 24.39 28.21 -16.85
N LYS A 90 23.33 27.93 -17.62
CA LYS A 90 21.99 28.49 -17.35
C LYS A 90 20.87 27.45 -17.26
N ARG A 91 21.17 26.15 -17.30
CA ARG A 91 20.16 25.07 -17.17
C ARG A 91 20.22 24.29 -15.86
N ASP A 92 21.32 24.35 -15.12
CA ASP A 92 21.47 23.60 -13.85
C ASP A 92 20.96 24.35 -12.62
N ARG A 93 20.48 25.60 -12.77
CA ARG A 93 20.06 26.44 -11.63
C ARG A 93 18.60 26.22 -11.19
N ASP A 94 17.84 25.44 -11.94
CA ASP A 94 16.39 25.28 -11.75
C ASP A 94 15.99 23.89 -11.24
N ASN A 95 16.94 22.97 -11.04
CA ASN A 95 16.64 21.66 -10.43
C ASN A 95 16.97 21.68 -8.93
N PRO A 96 16.01 21.40 -8.04
CA PRO A 96 16.29 21.24 -6.62
C PRO A 96 17.34 20.12 -6.42
N PRO A 97 18.17 20.21 -5.36
CA PRO A 97 19.19 19.19 -5.08
C PRO A 97 18.51 17.83 -4.93
N MET A 98 18.88 16.89 -5.80
CA MET A 98 18.38 15.52 -5.80
C MET A 98 19.44 14.59 -5.22
N LEU A 99 19.06 13.79 -4.22
CA LEU A 99 19.92 12.76 -3.66
C LEU A 99 19.97 11.55 -4.62
N ASP A 100 21.15 11.15 -5.11
CA ASP A 100 21.26 9.97 -6.00
C ASP A 100 20.80 8.69 -5.31
N ARG A 101 21.20 8.48 -4.05
CA ARG A 101 20.90 7.26 -3.29
C ARG A 101 20.58 7.54 -1.84
N LEU A 102 19.42 7.06 -1.41
CA LEU A 102 19.06 6.90 -0.01
C LEU A 102 19.28 5.45 0.42
N TYR A 103 20.07 5.24 1.47
CA TYR A 103 20.27 3.92 2.06
C TYR A 103 19.28 3.73 3.21
N VAL A 104 18.50 2.65 3.19
CA VAL A 104 17.42 2.37 4.16
C VAL A 104 17.67 1.00 4.78
N CYS A 105 17.64 0.93 6.12
CA CYS A 105 17.76 -0.32 6.86
C CYS A 105 16.53 -1.21 6.58
N PRO A 106 16.70 -2.49 6.18
CA PRO A 106 15.58 -3.37 5.90
C PRO A 106 14.81 -3.81 7.16
N CYS A 107 15.36 -3.60 8.35
CA CYS A 107 14.74 -3.99 9.62
C CYS A 107 13.95 -2.85 10.25
N CYS A 108 14.58 -1.68 10.46
CA CYS A 108 13.97 -0.57 11.19
C CYS A 108 13.67 0.69 10.35
N PHE A 109 13.90 0.63 9.02
CA PHE A 109 13.75 1.74 8.08
C PHE A 109 14.57 3.00 8.39
N LYS A 110 15.49 2.95 9.38
CA LYS A 110 16.48 4.02 9.57
C LYS A 110 17.25 4.24 8.29
N TYR A 111 17.48 5.50 7.97
CA TYR A 111 18.02 5.91 6.69
C TYR A 111 19.35 6.67 6.85
N SER A 112 20.14 6.71 5.78
CA SER A 112 21.35 7.50 5.67
C SER A 112 21.66 7.84 4.21
N LYS A 113 22.35 8.95 3.98
CA LYS A 113 22.97 9.27 2.67
C LYS A 113 24.36 8.64 2.52
N GLU A 114 24.95 8.17 3.62
CA GLU A 114 26.31 7.64 3.67
C GLU A 114 26.31 6.12 3.83
N LEU A 115 26.98 5.44 2.90
CA LEU A 115 27.05 3.97 2.86
C LEU A 115 27.65 3.36 4.13
N VAL A 116 28.75 3.93 4.64
CA VAL A 116 29.48 3.36 5.79
C VAL A 116 28.63 3.41 7.06
N SER A 117 28.04 4.56 7.36
CA SER A 117 27.13 4.73 8.50
C SER A 117 25.93 3.78 8.44
N TRP A 118 25.36 3.60 7.24
CA TRP A 118 24.27 2.63 7.03
C TRP A 118 24.74 1.18 7.25
N LEU A 119 25.90 0.79 6.71
CA LEU A 119 26.44 -0.57 6.87
C LEU A 119 26.70 -0.92 8.33
N GLU A 120 27.29 -0.01 9.10
CA GLU A 120 27.54 -0.19 10.53
C GLU A 120 26.23 -0.41 11.30
N HIS A 121 25.22 0.41 11.01
CA HIS A 121 23.90 0.27 11.61
C HIS A 121 23.22 -1.05 11.24
N VAL A 122 23.18 -1.41 9.95
CA VAL A 122 22.53 -2.64 9.47
C VAL A 122 23.13 -3.88 10.12
N ARG A 123 24.46 -3.95 10.25
CA ARG A 123 25.13 -5.07 10.95
C ARG A 123 24.66 -5.24 12.40
N VAL A 124 24.42 -4.15 13.11
CA VAL A 124 23.91 -4.21 14.49
C VAL A 124 22.43 -4.58 14.49
N CYS A 125 21.63 -3.92 13.66
CA CYS A 125 20.18 -4.08 13.62
C CYS A 125 19.76 -5.49 13.17
N GLU A 126 20.39 -6.03 12.14
CA GLU A 126 20.12 -7.39 11.66
C GLU A 126 20.45 -8.48 12.70
N ARG A 127 21.44 -8.25 13.57
CA ARG A 127 21.76 -9.19 14.66
C ARG A 127 20.66 -9.27 15.72
N GLN A 128 19.89 -8.19 15.90
CA GLN A 128 18.78 -8.18 16.86
C GLN A 128 17.60 -9.02 16.38
N ARG A 129 17.47 -9.24 15.05
CA ARG A 129 16.38 -10.03 14.42
C ARG A 129 14.98 -9.62 14.89
N PHE A 130 14.81 -8.35 15.21
CA PHE A 130 13.59 -7.80 15.76
C PHE A 130 12.66 -7.33 14.64
N ILE A 131 11.40 -7.75 14.71
CA ILE A 131 10.29 -7.18 13.95
C ILE A 131 9.42 -6.46 14.98
N PRO A 132 9.13 -5.16 14.80
CA PRO A 132 8.26 -4.45 15.73
C PRO A 132 6.84 -5.02 15.72
N GLY A 133 6.14 -4.78 16.83
CA GLY A 133 4.76 -5.22 17.01
C GLY A 133 4.59 -6.73 17.24
N ASN A 134 3.37 -7.20 17.02
CA ASN A 134 2.97 -8.58 17.27
C ASN A 134 2.59 -9.29 15.98
N LYS A 135 3.00 -10.54 15.82
CA LYS A 135 2.50 -11.38 14.72
C LYS A 135 1.03 -11.70 14.96
N ILE A 136 0.16 -11.27 14.05
CA ILE A 136 -1.30 -11.47 14.16
C ILE A 136 -1.84 -12.48 13.15
N TYR A 137 -1.06 -12.80 12.12
CA TYR A 137 -1.50 -13.64 11.01
C TYR A 137 -0.33 -14.45 10.43
N VAL A 138 -0.58 -15.71 10.10
CA VAL A 138 0.27 -16.57 9.28
C VAL A 138 -0.54 -17.07 8.10
N HIS A 139 -0.08 -16.76 6.89
CA HIS A 139 -0.72 -17.24 5.68
C HIS A 139 -0.51 -18.76 5.56
N PRO A 140 -1.57 -19.55 5.33
CA PRO A 140 -1.40 -20.97 5.10
C PRO A 140 -0.49 -21.20 3.89
N LYS A 141 0.41 -22.17 4.00
CA LYS A 141 1.29 -22.55 2.88
C LYS A 141 0.41 -22.98 1.71
N GLY A 142 0.62 -22.37 0.57
CA GLY A 142 -0.27 -22.56 -0.56
C GLY A 142 0.32 -22.15 -1.89
N ARG A 143 -0.58 -22.08 -2.87
CA ARG A 143 -0.31 -21.58 -4.20
C ARG A 143 -0.84 -20.16 -4.30
N ARG A 144 -0.14 -19.28 -5.01
CA ARG A 144 -0.63 -17.93 -5.31
C ARG A 144 -0.46 -17.62 -6.78
N MET A 145 -1.43 -16.89 -7.32
CA MET A 145 -1.33 -16.34 -8.68
C MET A 145 -0.41 -15.11 -8.66
N VAL A 146 0.68 -15.17 -9.41
CA VAL A 146 1.64 -14.09 -9.56
C VAL A 146 1.77 -13.70 -11.04
N LEU A 147 2.04 -12.43 -11.32
CA LEU A 147 2.33 -11.96 -12.67
C LEU A 147 3.83 -12.08 -12.93
N VAL A 148 4.21 -12.99 -13.82
CA VAL A 148 5.60 -13.18 -14.25
C VAL A 148 5.82 -12.61 -15.65
N PRO A 149 7.04 -12.16 -15.98
CA PRO A 149 7.36 -11.74 -17.34
C PRO A 149 7.31 -12.91 -18.32
N SER A 150 6.59 -12.74 -19.43
CA SER A 150 6.51 -13.71 -20.53
C SER A 150 7.74 -13.58 -21.42
N GLY A 151 8.64 -14.57 -21.34
CA GLY A 151 9.82 -14.68 -22.19
C GLY A 151 11.00 -13.77 -21.80
N PRO A 152 12.16 -13.94 -22.48
CA PRO A 152 13.38 -13.21 -22.17
C PRO A 152 13.22 -11.70 -22.38
N ALA A 153 13.85 -10.91 -21.51
CA ALA A 153 13.78 -9.45 -21.56
C ALA A 153 14.20 -8.92 -22.95
N PRO A 154 13.45 -7.97 -23.54
CA PRO A 154 13.80 -7.42 -24.84
C PRO A 154 15.18 -6.76 -24.78
N LYS A 155 16.10 -7.18 -25.65
CA LYS A 155 17.42 -6.54 -25.76
C LYS A 155 17.23 -5.08 -26.15
N PRO A 156 17.85 -4.12 -25.45
CA PRO A 156 17.74 -2.72 -25.82
C PRO A 156 18.35 -2.52 -27.21
N ALA A 157 17.56 -1.99 -28.14
CA ALA A 157 18.06 -1.54 -29.43
C ALA A 157 18.99 -0.33 -29.20
N ARG A 158 20.18 -0.37 -29.81
CA ARG A 158 21.23 0.65 -29.68
C ARG A 158 20.64 2.05 -29.95
N GLY A 159 20.56 2.88 -28.91
CA GLY A 159 20.14 4.29 -29.00
C GLY A 159 18.68 4.63 -28.67
N LYS A 160 17.83 3.68 -28.23
CA LYS A 160 16.46 3.98 -27.75
C LYS A 160 16.24 3.47 -26.32
N ARG A 161 15.62 4.30 -25.46
CA ARG A 161 15.10 3.88 -24.14
C ARG A 161 14.15 2.69 -24.36
N ALA A 162 14.38 1.58 -23.66
CA ALA A 162 13.51 0.41 -23.70
C ALA A 162 12.13 0.78 -23.12
N SER A 163 11.21 1.21 -23.98
CA SER A 163 9.81 1.48 -23.65
C SER A 163 8.91 0.40 -24.28
N GLY A 164 9.40 -0.84 -24.31
CA GLY A 164 8.58 -2.01 -24.63
C GLY A 164 8.18 -2.67 -23.31
N GLY A 165 6.93 -2.51 -22.89
CA GLY A 165 6.41 -3.23 -21.73
C GLY A 165 6.52 -4.74 -21.99
N GLN A 166 7.25 -5.45 -21.13
CA GLN A 166 7.28 -6.92 -21.15
C GLN A 166 5.86 -7.44 -20.95
N LYS A 167 5.40 -8.35 -21.83
CA LYS A 167 4.10 -9.01 -21.67
C LYS A 167 4.14 -9.80 -20.37
N MET A 168 3.23 -9.54 -19.44
CA MET A 168 3.12 -10.28 -18.18
C MET A 168 2.11 -11.41 -18.36
N VAL A 169 2.39 -12.58 -17.81
CA VAL A 169 1.46 -13.73 -17.76
C VAL A 169 1.22 -14.12 -16.31
N GLU A 170 0.02 -14.60 -16.02
CA GLU A 170 -0.33 -15.10 -14.69
C GLU A 170 0.19 -16.54 -14.56
N GLU A 171 0.94 -16.82 -13.49
CA GLU A 171 1.48 -18.14 -13.16
C GLU A 171 1.13 -18.49 -11.71
N VAL A 172 0.82 -19.77 -11.48
CA VAL A 172 0.60 -20.31 -10.14
C VAL A 172 1.97 -20.63 -9.52
N VAL A 173 2.38 -19.91 -8.49
CA VAL A 173 3.64 -20.17 -7.77
C VAL A 173 3.35 -20.80 -6.42
N HIS A 174 4.17 -21.78 -6.04
CA HIS A 174 4.18 -22.34 -4.70
C HIS A 174 4.97 -21.44 -3.76
N ASP A 175 4.38 -21.13 -2.61
CA ASP A 175 5.04 -20.28 -1.64
C ASP A 175 6.21 -21.00 -0.96
N GLU A 176 7.40 -20.42 -1.13
CA GLU A 176 8.58 -20.80 -0.36
C GLU A 176 8.69 -19.95 0.91
N GLY A 177 8.77 -20.59 2.07
CA GLY A 177 8.85 -19.92 3.37
C GLY A 177 7.49 -19.63 4.00
N GLU A 178 7.46 -18.65 4.90
CA GLU A 178 6.28 -18.19 5.63
C GLU A 178 5.95 -16.75 5.24
N TRP A 179 4.66 -16.48 5.02
CA TRP A 179 4.13 -15.12 4.92
C TRP A 179 3.34 -14.82 6.18
N SER A 180 3.65 -13.71 6.85
CA SER A 180 2.97 -13.31 8.08
C SER A 180 2.62 -11.83 8.06
N ILE A 181 1.59 -11.45 8.83
CA ILE A 181 1.24 -10.05 9.08
C ILE A 181 1.47 -9.72 10.55
N TRP A 182 2.15 -8.60 10.78
CA TRP A 182 2.46 -8.09 12.11
C TRP A 182 1.78 -6.75 12.34
N GLU A 183 1.09 -6.59 13.46
CA GLU A 183 0.49 -5.34 13.87
C GLU A 183 1.44 -4.53 14.75
N VAL A 184 1.72 -3.31 14.33
CA VAL A 184 2.58 -2.34 15.00
C VAL A 184 1.73 -1.12 15.37
N ASP A 185 1.77 -0.75 16.64
CA ASP A 185 1.10 0.44 17.15
C ASP A 185 1.99 1.66 16.93
N GLY A 186 1.51 2.64 16.14
CA GLY A 186 2.26 3.85 15.84
C GLY A 186 2.53 4.75 17.05
N GLU A 187 1.80 4.58 18.14
CA GLU A 187 2.05 5.28 19.41
C GLU A 187 3.19 4.64 20.21
N LYS A 188 3.39 3.33 20.09
CA LYS A 188 4.45 2.59 20.79
C LYS A 188 5.76 2.60 20.01
N ASP A 189 5.69 2.41 18.70
CA ASP A 189 6.85 2.30 17.79
C ASP A 189 7.00 3.54 16.89
N VAL A 190 6.87 4.74 17.48
CA VAL A 190 6.80 6.04 16.78
C VAL A 190 7.89 6.20 15.73
N LEU A 191 9.17 6.04 16.10
CA LEU A 191 10.29 6.26 15.18
C LEU A 191 10.28 5.28 14.00
N PHE A 192 9.93 4.02 14.25
CA PHE A 192 9.81 3.02 13.19
C PHE A 192 8.70 3.40 12.22
N CYS A 193 7.52 3.75 12.72
CA CYS A 193 6.36 4.11 11.90
C CYS A 193 6.57 5.41 11.11
N GLN A 194 7.30 6.39 11.68
CA GLN A 194 7.73 7.60 10.96
C GLN A 194 8.68 7.26 9.82
N ASN A 195 9.72 6.46 10.08
CA ASN A 195 10.68 6.04 9.06
C ASN A 195 10.00 5.25 7.93
N LEU A 196 9.10 4.33 8.27
CA LEU A 196 8.30 3.56 7.32
C LEU A 196 7.38 4.49 6.50
N SER A 197 6.77 5.49 7.12
CA SER A 197 5.91 6.45 6.44
C SER A 197 6.67 7.36 5.47
N LEU A 198 7.85 7.84 5.84
CA LEU A 198 8.76 8.57 4.95
C LEU A 198 9.19 7.71 3.75
N PHE A 199 9.53 6.43 4.02
CA PHE A 199 9.85 5.48 2.97
C PHE A 199 8.66 5.25 2.03
N ALA A 200 7.46 5.07 2.59
CA ALA A 200 6.25 4.84 1.81
C ALA A 200 5.90 6.02 0.91
N LYS A 201 6.10 7.26 1.37
CA LYS A 201 5.85 8.48 0.61
C LYS A 201 6.66 8.57 -0.69
N LEU A 202 7.79 7.88 -0.80
CA LEU A 202 8.55 7.75 -2.06
C LEU A 202 7.79 7.02 -3.16
N PHE A 203 6.75 6.25 -2.80
CA PHE A 203 5.96 5.40 -3.69
C PHE A 203 4.46 5.67 -3.63
N LEU A 204 4.02 6.56 -2.74
CA LEU A 204 2.64 7.01 -2.58
C LEU A 204 2.57 8.52 -2.79
N ASP A 205 1.79 8.94 -3.78
CA ASP A 205 1.65 10.36 -4.13
C ASP A 205 0.90 11.12 -3.02
N ASN A 206 -0.27 10.61 -2.66
CA ASN A 206 -1.25 11.27 -1.79
C ASN A 206 -1.08 10.96 -0.29
N LYS A 207 0.07 10.44 0.15
CA LYS A 207 0.28 10.20 1.59
C LYS A 207 0.54 11.54 2.29
N SER A 208 -0.40 11.97 3.13
CA SER A 208 -0.36 13.25 3.85
C SER A 208 0.27 13.14 5.25
N VAL A 209 0.13 11.99 5.91
CA VAL A 209 0.59 11.78 7.28
C VAL A 209 1.86 10.91 7.30
N PHE A 210 2.95 11.46 7.85
CA PHE A 210 4.22 10.74 7.98
C PHE A 210 5.01 11.02 9.27
N PHE A 211 4.63 12.04 10.05
CA PHE A 211 5.25 12.35 11.35
C PHE A 211 4.32 12.03 12.53
N ASP A 212 3.05 12.43 12.46
CA ASP A 212 2.06 12.10 13.47
C ASP A 212 1.46 10.72 13.20
N VAL A 213 2.15 9.70 13.69
CA VAL A 213 1.81 8.29 13.45
C VAL A 213 1.02 7.66 14.59
N THR A 214 0.76 8.41 15.66
CA THR A 214 0.21 7.91 16.94
C THR A 214 -1.23 7.39 16.79
N GLY A 215 -2.01 8.02 15.90
CA GLY A 215 -3.38 7.62 15.58
C GLY A 215 -3.53 6.41 14.65
N PHE A 216 -2.43 5.71 14.31
CA PHE A 216 -2.44 4.64 13.31
C PHE A 216 -1.86 3.33 13.84
N ASN A 217 -2.48 2.22 13.43
CA ASN A 217 -1.87 0.89 13.45
C ASN A 217 -1.30 0.58 12.07
N TYR A 218 -0.15 -0.10 12.04
CA TYR A 218 0.55 -0.52 10.83
C TYR A 218 0.59 -2.05 10.77
N PHE A 219 0.17 -2.60 9.65
CA PHE A 219 0.10 -4.04 9.41
C PHE A 219 1.17 -4.43 8.40
N LEU A 220 2.30 -4.92 8.91
CA LEU A 220 3.49 -5.25 8.13
C LEU A 220 3.33 -6.61 7.48
N LEU A 221 3.53 -6.68 6.16
CA LEU A 221 3.70 -7.95 5.45
C LEU A 221 5.15 -8.40 5.53
N VAL A 222 5.37 -9.56 6.15
CA VAL A 222 6.69 -10.13 6.40
C VAL A 222 6.83 -11.47 5.67
N HIS A 223 7.92 -11.61 4.91
CA HIS A 223 8.36 -12.88 4.35
C HIS A 223 9.49 -13.45 5.20
N THR A 224 9.35 -14.68 5.68
CA THR A 224 10.41 -15.44 6.33
C THR A 224 10.79 -16.60 5.42
N PRO A 225 12.00 -16.59 4.81
CA PRO A 225 12.45 -17.69 3.96
C PRO A 225 12.45 -19.04 4.71
N PRO A 226 12.46 -20.19 3.99
CA PRO A 226 12.66 -21.47 4.64
C PRO A 226 14.04 -21.54 5.30
N ALA A 227 14.15 -22.26 6.42
CA ALA A 227 15.45 -22.50 7.04
C ALA A 227 16.38 -23.21 6.04
N PRO A 228 17.66 -22.83 5.96
CA PRO A 228 18.60 -23.54 5.12
C PRO A 228 18.64 -25.03 5.53
N PRO A 229 18.81 -25.96 4.56
CA PRO A 229 18.93 -27.37 4.88
C PRO A 229 20.08 -27.56 5.87
N THR A 230 19.80 -28.20 6.99
CA THR A 230 20.81 -28.60 7.97
C THR A 230 21.70 -29.65 7.32
N ASP A 231 22.88 -29.25 6.88
CA ASP A 231 23.93 -30.20 6.52
C ASP A 231 24.41 -30.86 7.83
N PRO A 232 24.23 -32.19 8.01
CA PRO A 232 24.68 -32.89 9.22
C PRO A 232 26.20 -32.83 9.43
N ASN A 233 26.99 -32.43 8.42
CA ASN A 233 28.44 -32.25 8.49
C ASN A 233 28.89 -30.78 8.52
N ALA A 234 27.97 -29.81 8.47
CA ALA A 234 28.36 -28.41 8.61
C ALA A 234 28.78 -28.12 10.06
N GLU A 235 29.99 -27.59 10.26
CA GLU A 235 30.42 -27.07 11.54
C GLU A 235 29.36 -26.10 12.07
N VAL A 236 29.04 -26.22 13.37
CA VAL A 236 27.94 -25.59 14.12
C VAL A 236 27.92 -24.04 14.04
N ALA A 237 28.86 -23.41 13.34
CA ALA A 237 29.14 -21.99 13.39
C ALA A 237 28.32 -21.09 12.44
N GLU A 238 27.68 -21.57 11.36
CA GLU A 238 26.98 -20.67 10.42
C GLU A 238 25.63 -21.17 9.87
N ILE A 239 24.80 -21.83 10.69
CA ILE A 239 23.36 -21.92 10.38
C ILE A 239 22.75 -20.54 10.67
N ALA A 240 22.92 -19.58 9.77
CA ALA A 240 22.20 -18.33 9.85
C ALA A 240 20.70 -18.64 9.58
N PRO A 241 19.80 -18.53 10.58
CA PRO A 241 18.39 -18.76 10.35
C PRO A 241 17.87 -17.77 9.30
N ALA A 242 16.83 -18.21 8.61
CA ALA A 242 16.19 -17.43 7.57
C ALA A 242 15.81 -16.03 8.07
N ARG A 243 16.23 -15.01 7.33
CA ARG A 243 16.05 -13.61 7.71
C ARG A 243 14.67 -13.15 7.27
N SER A 244 13.82 -12.81 8.23
CA SER A 244 12.53 -12.21 7.93
C SER A 244 12.70 -10.82 7.31
N GLN A 245 11.89 -10.53 6.29
CA GLN A 245 11.95 -9.31 5.52
C GLN A 245 10.56 -8.67 5.44
N ILE A 246 10.49 -7.39 5.80
CA ILE A 246 9.30 -6.58 5.57
C ILE A 246 9.25 -6.22 4.08
N VAL A 247 8.15 -6.55 3.40
CA VAL A 247 8.02 -6.39 1.94
C VAL A 247 6.86 -5.47 1.54
N GLY A 248 6.07 -5.03 2.51
CA GLY A 248 4.93 -4.17 2.32
C GLY A 248 4.19 -3.95 3.63
N PHE A 249 3.20 -3.08 3.60
CA PHE A 249 2.32 -2.84 4.74
C PHE A 249 1.00 -2.22 4.28
N PHE A 250 0.01 -2.21 5.17
CA PHE A 250 -1.03 -1.18 5.15
C PHE A 250 -1.13 -0.50 6.51
N SER A 251 -1.66 0.72 6.56
CA SER A 251 -1.98 1.42 7.80
C SER A 251 -3.49 1.58 7.95
N LYS A 252 -3.96 1.64 9.19
CA LYS A 252 -5.36 1.84 9.56
C LYS A 252 -5.43 2.85 10.70
N GLU A 253 -6.38 3.78 10.64
CA GLU A 253 -6.65 4.69 11.75
C GLU A 253 -7.23 3.92 12.94
N LYS A 254 -6.77 4.23 14.14
CA LYS A 254 -7.35 3.69 15.37
C LYS A 254 -8.81 4.13 15.54
N MET A 255 -9.10 5.38 15.15
CA MET A 255 -10.43 5.98 15.17
C MET A 255 -10.72 6.59 13.80
N SER A 256 -11.46 5.88 12.95
CA SER A 256 -11.84 6.36 11.62
C SER A 256 -13.28 6.85 11.60
N TRP A 257 -13.49 8.14 11.31
CA TRP A 257 -14.84 8.74 11.23
C TRP A 257 -15.63 8.23 10.03
N ASP A 258 -14.95 7.92 8.93
CA ASP A 258 -15.55 7.41 7.69
C ASP A 258 -15.56 5.87 7.65
N ASN A 259 -15.23 5.20 8.76
CA ASN A 259 -15.05 3.74 8.85
C ASN A 259 -14.06 3.19 7.80
N ASN A 260 -12.95 3.89 7.57
CA ASN A 260 -11.90 3.39 6.69
C ASN A 260 -11.20 2.20 7.37
N ASN A 261 -11.23 1.03 6.74
CA ASN A 261 -10.49 -0.14 7.22
C ASN A 261 -9.03 -0.16 6.77
N LEU A 262 -8.67 0.76 5.88
CA LEU A 262 -7.35 0.88 5.30
C LEU A 262 -7.12 2.33 4.85
N ALA A 263 -6.09 2.98 5.39
CA ALA A 263 -5.68 4.33 5.04
C ALA A 263 -4.67 4.31 3.88
N CYS A 264 -3.49 3.72 4.09
CA CYS A 264 -2.46 3.55 3.06
C CYS A 264 -2.14 2.07 2.87
N ILE A 265 -1.84 1.67 1.64
CA ILE A 265 -1.31 0.33 1.33
C ILE A 265 -0.15 0.44 0.36
N LEU A 266 0.92 -0.30 0.64
CA LEU A 266 2.08 -0.36 -0.23
C LEU A 266 2.70 -1.76 -0.17
N ILE A 267 2.81 -2.40 -1.33
CA ILE A 267 3.80 -3.46 -1.55
C ILE A 267 5.04 -2.80 -2.13
N PHE A 268 6.20 -3.06 -1.53
CA PHE A 268 7.45 -2.45 -1.94
C PHE A 268 7.76 -2.82 -3.39
N PRO A 269 8.31 -1.89 -4.20
CA PRO A 269 8.41 -2.07 -5.65
C PRO A 269 9.00 -3.42 -6.12
N PRO A 270 10.05 -3.99 -5.49
CA PRO A 270 10.60 -5.30 -5.90
C PRO A 270 9.68 -6.51 -5.66
N TRP A 271 8.66 -6.37 -4.81
CA TRP A 271 7.72 -7.45 -4.46
C TRP A 271 6.32 -7.23 -5.05
N GLN A 272 6.11 -6.18 -5.84
CA GLN A 272 4.84 -5.93 -6.50
C GLN A 272 4.49 -7.02 -7.52
N ARG A 273 3.20 -7.11 -7.84
CA ARG A 273 2.63 -8.05 -8.82
C ARG A 273 2.78 -9.54 -8.46
N LYS A 274 3.07 -9.86 -7.19
CA LYS A 274 3.16 -11.22 -6.66
C LYS A 274 1.92 -11.66 -5.85
N GLY A 275 0.74 -11.09 -6.13
CA GLY A 275 -0.49 -11.37 -5.37
C GLY A 275 -0.54 -10.79 -3.93
N LEU A 276 0.59 -10.30 -3.40
CA LEU A 276 0.72 -9.82 -2.02
C LEU A 276 -0.20 -8.65 -1.65
N GLY A 277 -0.54 -7.79 -2.62
CA GLY A 277 -1.50 -6.70 -2.38
C GLY A 277 -2.90 -7.22 -2.07
N ALA A 278 -3.32 -8.30 -2.74
CA ALA A 278 -4.61 -8.92 -2.51
C ALA A 278 -4.68 -9.66 -1.17
N LEU A 279 -3.54 -10.18 -0.69
CA LEU A 279 -3.42 -10.72 0.67
C LEU A 279 -3.63 -9.63 1.73
N LEU A 280 -2.97 -8.47 1.58
CA LEU A 280 -3.16 -7.35 2.50
C LEU A 280 -4.59 -6.77 2.47
N MET A 281 -5.19 -6.66 1.29
CA MET A 281 -6.61 -6.29 1.15
C MET A 281 -7.52 -7.31 1.83
N GLY A 282 -7.29 -8.60 1.63
CA GLY A 282 -8.05 -9.67 2.29
C GLY A 282 -7.94 -9.59 3.81
N ALA A 283 -6.74 -9.34 4.34
CA ALA A 283 -6.52 -9.17 5.76
C ALA A 283 -7.25 -7.94 6.33
N SER A 284 -7.27 -6.80 5.62
CA SER A 284 -8.00 -5.61 6.11
C SER A 284 -9.51 -5.85 6.22
N TYR A 285 -10.11 -6.55 5.25
CA TYR A 285 -11.52 -6.94 5.32
C TYR A 285 -11.82 -8.00 6.38
N GLU A 286 -10.90 -8.95 6.61
CA GLU A 286 -11.06 -9.95 7.67
C GLU A 286 -10.99 -9.31 9.05
N ILE A 287 -10.11 -8.32 9.25
CA ILE A 287 -10.04 -7.54 10.48
C ILE A 287 -11.36 -6.77 10.69
N SER A 288 -11.87 -6.08 9.68
CA SER A 288 -13.20 -5.44 9.73
C SER A 288 -14.31 -6.39 10.16
N ARG A 289 -14.31 -7.62 9.60
CA ARG A 289 -15.29 -8.65 9.96
C ARG A 289 -15.20 -9.06 11.42
N ARG A 290 -13.97 -9.24 11.93
CA ARG A 290 -13.72 -9.64 13.32
C ARG A 290 -14.13 -8.54 14.30
N GLU A 291 -13.83 -7.29 13.98
CA GLU A 291 -14.18 -6.12 14.80
C GLU A 291 -15.68 -5.78 14.77
N GLY A 292 -16.42 -6.29 13.77
CA GLY A 292 -17.81 -5.95 13.57
C GLY A 292 -18.04 -4.58 12.90
N ILE A 293 -16.99 -3.98 12.33
CA ILE A 293 -17.05 -2.63 11.71
C ILE A 293 -16.82 -2.77 10.21
N MET A 294 -17.89 -2.63 9.43
CA MET A 294 -17.81 -2.64 7.97
C MET A 294 -17.09 -1.38 7.50
N GLY A 295 -16.10 -1.56 6.63
CA GLY A 295 -15.27 -0.47 6.15
C GLY A 295 -14.69 -0.73 4.78
N GLY A 296 -14.12 0.32 4.20
CA GLY A 296 -13.45 0.27 2.91
C GLY A 296 -12.13 1.06 2.90
N PRO A 297 -11.42 1.08 1.76
CA PRO A 297 -10.22 1.89 1.62
C PRO A 297 -10.53 3.39 1.63
N GLU A 298 -9.64 4.16 2.25
CA GLU A 298 -9.63 5.62 2.21
C GLU A 298 -9.58 6.12 0.75
N LYS A 299 -10.38 7.16 0.48
CA LYS A 299 -10.45 7.82 -0.83
C LYS A 299 -9.70 9.16 -0.75
N PRO A 300 -8.94 9.57 -1.78
CA PRO A 300 -8.86 8.97 -3.12
C PRO A 300 -7.82 7.83 -3.23
N ILE A 301 -8.24 6.72 -3.86
CA ILE A 301 -7.38 5.56 -4.13
C ILE A 301 -6.48 5.84 -5.35
N SER A 302 -5.21 5.42 -5.30
CA SER A 302 -4.30 5.46 -6.46
C SER A 302 -4.80 4.63 -7.64
N ASP A 303 -4.38 4.90 -8.87
CA ASP A 303 -4.83 4.13 -10.04
C ASP A 303 -4.46 2.64 -9.95
N LEU A 304 -3.27 2.33 -9.42
CA LEU A 304 -2.85 0.96 -9.13
C LEU A 304 -3.74 0.33 -8.06
N GLY A 305 -4.05 1.08 -6.99
CA GLY A 305 -4.96 0.65 -5.93
C GLY A 305 -6.36 0.37 -6.45
N LYS A 306 -6.94 1.27 -7.26
CA LYS A 306 -8.27 1.12 -7.87
C LYS A 306 -8.33 -0.17 -8.69
N LYS A 307 -7.34 -0.41 -9.55
CA LYS A 307 -7.28 -1.66 -10.34
C LYS A 307 -7.19 -2.90 -9.45
N GLY A 308 -6.42 -2.83 -8.36
CA GLY A 308 -6.31 -3.89 -7.37
C GLY A 308 -7.64 -4.18 -6.66
N TYR A 309 -8.28 -3.15 -6.08
CA TYR A 309 -9.56 -3.27 -5.38
C TYR A 309 -10.69 -3.75 -6.29
N LYS A 310 -10.80 -3.26 -7.51
CA LYS A 310 -11.78 -3.75 -8.49
C LYS A 310 -11.65 -5.26 -8.73
N ARG A 311 -10.41 -5.74 -8.95
CA ARG A 311 -10.13 -7.17 -9.13
C ARG A 311 -10.43 -7.98 -7.86
N PHE A 312 -10.07 -7.43 -6.69
CA PHE A 312 -10.31 -8.06 -5.40
C PHE A 312 -11.82 -8.19 -5.10
N TRP A 313 -12.57 -7.09 -5.17
CA TRP A 313 -14.02 -7.08 -4.94
C TRP A 313 -14.76 -7.98 -5.91
N ALA A 314 -14.43 -7.92 -7.21
CA ALA A 314 -15.05 -8.80 -8.19
C ALA A 314 -14.77 -10.28 -7.92
N GLY A 315 -13.59 -10.63 -7.41
CA GLY A 315 -13.27 -12.00 -6.97
C GLY A 315 -14.11 -12.45 -5.78
N GLU A 316 -14.19 -11.63 -4.73
CA GLU A 316 -14.99 -11.94 -3.53
C GLU A 316 -16.48 -12.04 -3.82
N ILE A 317 -17.01 -11.12 -4.63
CA ILE A 317 -18.41 -11.11 -5.06
C ILE A 317 -18.69 -12.31 -5.97
N ALA A 318 -17.84 -12.61 -6.96
CA ALA A 318 -18.00 -13.79 -7.81
C ALA A 318 -17.98 -15.08 -6.99
N ARG A 319 -17.04 -15.20 -6.04
CA ARG A 319 -16.94 -16.35 -5.12
C ARG A 319 -18.24 -16.53 -4.35
N TRP A 320 -18.81 -15.45 -3.80
CA TRP A 320 -20.09 -15.50 -3.10
C TRP A 320 -21.27 -15.86 -4.02
N LEU A 321 -21.42 -15.19 -5.17
CA LEU A 321 -22.51 -15.43 -6.12
C LEU A 321 -22.59 -16.89 -6.58
N LEU A 322 -21.44 -17.53 -6.75
CA LEU A 322 -21.35 -18.94 -7.15
C LEU A 322 -21.69 -19.94 -6.03
N THR A 323 -21.85 -19.47 -4.78
CA THR A 323 -22.35 -20.28 -3.65
C THR A 323 -23.87 -20.24 -3.51
N LEU A 324 -24.54 -19.28 -4.17
CA LEU A 324 -25.99 -19.15 -4.08
C LEU A 324 -26.67 -20.32 -4.82
N PRO A 325 -27.83 -20.80 -4.34
CA PRO A 325 -28.59 -21.82 -5.06
C PRO A 325 -29.11 -21.23 -6.38
N PRO A 326 -29.14 -22.03 -7.47
CA PRO A 326 -29.79 -21.61 -8.70
C PRO A 326 -31.30 -21.42 -8.47
N SER A 327 -31.88 -20.39 -9.08
CA SER A 327 -33.32 -20.16 -9.04
C SER A 327 -34.08 -21.35 -9.65
N ALA A 328 -35.21 -21.73 -9.04
CA ALA A 328 -36.07 -22.83 -9.48
C ALA A 328 -36.62 -22.66 -10.92
N ALA A 329 -36.52 -21.44 -11.49
CA ALA A 329 -37.00 -21.10 -12.84
C ALA A 329 -35.89 -21.04 -13.92
N GLY A 330 -34.65 -21.42 -13.61
CA GLY A 330 -33.53 -21.46 -14.55
C GLY A 330 -32.55 -20.29 -14.38
N GLU A 331 -31.29 -20.66 -14.12
CA GLU A 331 -29.98 -19.94 -14.13
C GLU A 331 -29.83 -18.51 -13.56
N GLU A 332 -30.90 -17.74 -13.41
CA GLU A 332 -30.87 -16.34 -12.99
C GLU A 332 -31.35 -16.16 -11.55
N THR A 333 -30.45 -15.66 -10.70
CA THR A 333 -30.71 -15.37 -9.30
C THR A 333 -30.87 -13.86 -9.12
N VAL A 334 -31.97 -13.43 -8.50
CA VAL A 334 -32.14 -12.02 -8.13
C VAL A 334 -31.56 -11.81 -6.74
N VAL A 335 -30.59 -10.92 -6.66
CA VAL A 335 -29.79 -10.63 -5.47
C VAL A 335 -30.02 -9.20 -5.01
N ASP A 336 -30.16 -9.03 -3.69
CA ASP A 336 -30.14 -7.72 -3.04
C ASP A 336 -28.69 -7.26 -2.84
N VAL A 337 -28.39 -6.00 -3.19
CA VAL A 337 -27.06 -5.41 -2.98
C VAL A 337 -26.67 -5.41 -1.49
N ASN A 338 -27.62 -5.25 -0.58
CA ASN A 338 -27.34 -5.31 0.85
C ASN A 338 -27.00 -6.73 1.30
N GLU A 339 -27.60 -7.76 0.70
CA GLU A 339 -27.23 -9.16 0.93
C GLU A 339 -25.79 -9.42 0.46
N CYS A 340 -25.42 -8.88 -0.71
CA CYS A 340 -24.04 -8.92 -1.21
C CYS A 340 -23.06 -8.24 -0.25
N SER A 341 -23.42 -7.05 0.23
CA SER A 341 -22.61 -6.29 1.18
C SER A 341 -22.39 -7.05 2.50
N GLN A 342 -23.47 -7.59 3.10
CA GLN A 342 -23.39 -8.36 4.33
C GLN A 342 -22.57 -9.66 4.16
N ALA A 343 -22.73 -10.35 3.03
CA ALA A 343 -22.01 -11.59 2.77
C ALA A 343 -20.52 -11.39 2.48
N THR A 344 -20.15 -10.26 1.87
CA THR A 344 -18.77 -9.99 1.41
C THR A 344 -18.00 -9.02 2.30
N TRP A 345 -18.68 -8.30 3.20
CA TRP A 345 -18.15 -7.19 3.99
C TRP A 345 -17.67 -5.99 3.17
N ILE A 346 -18.09 -5.91 1.90
CA ILE A 346 -17.81 -4.79 1.00
C ILE A 346 -18.98 -3.83 1.04
N ALA A 347 -18.72 -2.53 1.14
CA ALA A 347 -19.79 -1.52 1.19
C ALA A 347 -20.75 -1.66 -0.02
N PRO A 348 -22.06 -1.36 0.15
CA PRO A 348 -23.06 -1.52 -0.92
C PRO A 348 -22.69 -0.81 -2.23
N ASP A 349 -22.14 0.41 -2.14
CA ASP A 349 -21.70 1.20 -3.30
C ASP A 349 -20.56 0.52 -4.06
N ASP A 350 -19.60 -0.07 -3.34
CA ASP A 350 -18.46 -0.77 -3.93
C ASP A 350 -18.92 -2.12 -4.53
N CYS A 351 -19.91 -2.79 -3.92
CA CYS A 351 -20.57 -3.96 -4.50
C CYS A 351 -21.24 -3.63 -5.84
N LEU A 352 -22.03 -2.56 -5.89
CA LEU A 352 -22.68 -2.08 -7.11
C LEU A 352 -21.66 -1.73 -8.20
N LEU A 353 -20.57 -1.06 -7.82
CA LEU A 353 -19.50 -0.72 -8.74
C LEU A 353 -18.87 -1.99 -9.36
N ALA A 354 -18.54 -2.97 -8.54
CA ALA A 354 -17.94 -4.23 -8.99
C ALA A 354 -18.89 -5.03 -9.90
N LEU A 355 -20.17 -5.16 -9.51
CA LEU A 355 -21.19 -5.86 -10.30
C LEU A 355 -21.39 -5.23 -11.69
N ARG A 356 -21.44 -3.90 -11.76
CA ARG A 356 -21.53 -3.16 -13.04
C ARG A 356 -20.30 -3.37 -13.90
N GLU A 357 -19.10 -3.35 -13.32
CA GLU A 357 -17.85 -3.58 -14.05
C GLU A 357 -17.72 -5.02 -14.56
N MET A 358 -18.24 -6.00 -13.82
CA MET A 358 -18.30 -7.38 -14.26
C MET A 358 -19.25 -7.56 -15.46
N SER A 359 -20.25 -6.68 -15.62
CA SER A 359 -21.30 -6.79 -16.66
C SER A 359 -22.00 -8.15 -16.63
N VAL A 360 -22.18 -8.71 -15.43
CA VAL A 360 -22.87 -10.00 -15.18
C VAL A 360 -24.22 -9.80 -14.49
N ALA A 361 -24.58 -8.54 -14.22
CA ALA A 361 -25.75 -8.14 -13.45
C ALA A 361 -26.62 -7.21 -14.30
N GLU A 362 -27.90 -7.54 -14.41
CA GLU A 362 -28.93 -6.68 -15.00
C GLU A 362 -29.72 -5.97 -13.90
N ASP A 363 -30.15 -4.74 -14.16
CA ASP A 363 -31.00 -3.98 -13.23
C ASP A 363 -32.36 -4.69 -13.06
N ALA A 364 -32.69 -5.06 -11.83
CA ALA A 364 -33.98 -5.67 -11.49
C ALA A 364 -34.92 -4.68 -10.77
N GLY A 365 -34.59 -3.38 -10.83
CA GLY A 365 -35.32 -2.32 -10.16
C GLY A 365 -35.08 -2.29 -8.65
N LYS A 366 -35.93 -1.55 -7.95
CA LYS A 366 -35.98 -1.56 -6.49
C LYS A 366 -37.05 -2.54 -6.02
N GLY A 367 -36.79 -3.21 -4.90
CA GLY A 367 -37.77 -4.10 -4.29
C GLY A 367 -37.64 -4.13 -2.77
N PRO A 368 -38.58 -4.79 -2.08
CA PRO A 368 -38.50 -4.96 -0.64
C PRO A 368 -37.23 -5.73 -0.27
N SER A 369 -36.51 -5.23 0.74
CA SER A 369 -35.33 -5.90 1.29
C SER A 369 -35.69 -7.29 1.77
N ARG A 370 -34.90 -8.31 1.37
CA ARG A 370 -35.02 -9.66 1.92
C ARG A 370 -34.32 -9.69 3.27
N VAL A 371 -34.98 -9.16 4.30
CA VAL A 371 -34.50 -9.32 5.67
C VAL A 371 -34.71 -10.78 6.05
N ARG A 372 -33.62 -11.53 6.26
CA ARG A 372 -33.68 -12.84 6.92
C ARG A 372 -34.01 -12.55 8.38
N GLU A 373 -35.16 -13.01 8.87
CA GLU A 373 -35.57 -12.81 10.26
C GLU A 373 -34.43 -13.21 11.22
N PRO A 374 -34.14 -12.42 12.27
CA PRO A 374 -33.33 -12.92 13.36
C PRO A 374 -34.05 -14.14 13.93
N LYS A 375 -33.31 -15.24 14.19
CA LYS A 375 -33.88 -16.40 14.89
C LYS A 375 -34.48 -15.89 16.20
N ALA A 376 -35.80 -16.02 16.35
CA ALA A 376 -36.45 -15.76 17.63
C ALA A 376 -35.81 -16.66 18.69
N GLU A 377 -35.25 -16.05 19.73
CA GLU A 377 -34.89 -16.75 20.95
C GLU A 377 -36.16 -17.30 21.59
N GLU A 378 -36.21 -18.62 21.77
CA GLU A 378 -37.25 -19.27 22.57
C GLU A 378 -37.05 -18.90 24.04
N ILE A 379 -37.70 -17.84 24.49
CA ILE A 379 -37.93 -17.62 25.93
C ILE A 379 -39.14 -18.45 26.33
N GLY A 380 -38.88 -19.56 27.02
CA GLY A 380 -39.90 -20.44 27.57
C GLY A 380 -40.68 -19.80 28.73
N GLY A 381 -42.01 -19.91 28.69
CA GLY A 381 -42.91 -19.60 29.81
C GLY A 381 -44.37 -19.46 29.39
N PRO A 382 -45.35 -20.15 30.00
CA PRO A 382 -46.70 -20.24 29.47
C PRO A 382 -47.61 -19.15 30.04
N ALA A 383 -48.06 -18.21 29.21
CA ALA A 383 -49.35 -17.52 29.42
C ALA A 383 -49.75 -16.63 28.23
N ALA A 384 -51.00 -16.79 27.81
CA ALA A 384 -51.82 -15.88 27.02
C ALA A 384 -51.37 -15.58 25.57
N VAL A 385 -52.02 -16.32 24.66
CA VAL A 385 -52.10 -16.05 23.22
C VAL A 385 -52.82 -14.72 23.01
N VAL A 386 -52.07 -13.67 22.67
CA VAL A 386 -52.58 -12.53 21.90
C VAL A 386 -51.75 -12.47 20.65
N ALA A 387 -52.35 -12.82 19.51
CA ALA A 387 -51.70 -12.68 18.21
C ALA A 387 -51.30 -11.21 18.00
N PRO A 388 -50.01 -10.88 17.77
CA PRO A 388 -49.70 -9.57 17.24
C PRO A 388 -50.14 -9.57 15.77
N ALA A 389 -50.99 -8.60 15.41
CA ALA A 389 -51.19 -8.26 14.02
C ALA A 389 -49.81 -8.04 13.39
N ALA A 390 -49.53 -8.73 12.28
CA ALA A 390 -48.27 -8.61 11.57
C ALA A 390 -47.98 -7.13 11.30
N ALA A 391 -47.04 -6.57 12.07
CA ALA A 391 -46.52 -5.25 11.80
C ALA A 391 -45.75 -5.36 10.49
N VAL A 392 -46.33 -4.84 9.42
CA VAL A 392 -45.63 -4.64 8.15
C VAL A 392 -44.54 -3.62 8.43
N VAL A 393 -43.33 -4.11 8.70
CA VAL A 393 -42.15 -3.24 8.70
C VAL A 393 -42.01 -2.75 7.27
N GLU A 394 -42.18 -1.45 7.03
CA GLU A 394 -41.87 -0.84 5.74
C GLU A 394 -40.40 -1.13 5.40
N THR A 395 -40.16 -2.18 4.62
CA THR A 395 -38.82 -2.52 4.17
C THR A 395 -38.39 -1.47 3.17
N ALA A 396 -37.32 -0.74 3.49
CA ALA A 396 -36.73 0.20 2.55
C ALA A 396 -36.54 -0.45 1.17
N GLU A 397 -36.90 0.27 0.11
CA GLU A 397 -36.71 -0.17 -1.27
C GLU A 397 -35.22 -0.22 -1.59
N VAL A 398 -34.68 -1.43 -1.76
CA VAL A 398 -33.26 -1.68 -2.02
C VAL A 398 -33.02 -1.97 -3.49
N PRO A 399 -31.87 -1.54 -4.07
CA PRO A 399 -31.49 -1.92 -5.41
C PRO A 399 -31.31 -3.44 -5.53
N ARG A 400 -31.89 -4.03 -6.56
CA ARG A 400 -31.77 -5.47 -6.85
C ARG A 400 -31.14 -5.68 -8.21
N VAL A 401 -30.38 -6.76 -8.33
CA VAL A 401 -29.73 -7.16 -9.58
C VAL A 401 -30.10 -8.59 -9.94
N ARG A 402 -30.36 -8.85 -11.21
CA ARG A 402 -30.53 -10.20 -11.75
C ARG A 402 -29.18 -10.69 -12.26
N ILE A 403 -28.76 -11.86 -11.82
CA ILE A 403 -27.42 -12.39 -12.07
C ILE A 403 -27.50 -13.79 -12.66
N SER A 404 -26.82 -14.00 -13.78
CA SER A 404 -26.59 -15.34 -14.34
C SER A 404 -25.31 -15.93 -13.78
N GLN A 405 -25.41 -17.08 -13.10
CA GLN A 405 -24.23 -17.78 -12.59
C GLN A 405 -23.29 -18.25 -13.72
N GLN A 406 -23.85 -18.61 -14.87
CA GLN A 406 -23.06 -18.97 -16.04
C GLN A 406 -22.24 -17.77 -16.55
N ALA A 407 -22.84 -16.57 -16.58
CA ALA A 407 -22.14 -15.34 -16.93
C ALA A 407 -21.02 -15.02 -15.94
N VAL A 408 -21.23 -15.23 -14.64
CA VAL A 408 -20.19 -15.09 -13.61
C VAL A 408 -19.03 -16.06 -13.86
N ARG A 409 -19.30 -17.35 -14.11
CA ARG A 409 -18.25 -18.35 -14.42
C ARG A 409 -17.46 -17.98 -15.68
N ALA A 410 -18.16 -17.57 -16.74
CA ALA A 410 -17.53 -17.14 -17.99
C ALA A 410 -16.69 -15.86 -17.78
N TRP A 411 -17.16 -14.92 -16.96
CA TRP A 411 -16.40 -13.72 -16.62
C TRP A 411 -15.13 -14.05 -15.81
N VAL A 412 -15.23 -14.90 -14.80
CA VAL A 412 -14.10 -15.38 -13.99
C VAL A 412 -13.02 -16.01 -14.87
N ALA A 413 -13.42 -16.92 -15.76
CA ALA A 413 -12.51 -17.59 -16.69
C ALA A 413 -11.83 -16.61 -17.66
N ARG A 414 -12.59 -15.66 -18.23
CA ARG A 414 -12.05 -14.65 -19.16
C ARG A 414 -11.06 -13.69 -18.51
N ASN A 415 -11.22 -13.41 -17.22
CA ASN A 415 -10.42 -12.41 -16.50
C ASN A 415 -9.33 -13.02 -15.60
N GLY A 416 -9.15 -14.35 -15.60
CA GLY A 416 -8.11 -15.02 -14.79
C GLY A 416 -8.32 -14.83 -13.28
N ILE A 417 -9.58 -14.72 -12.84
CA ILE A 417 -9.88 -14.48 -11.43
C ILE A 417 -9.74 -15.78 -10.66
N SER A 418 -8.84 -15.82 -9.66
CA SER A 418 -8.82 -16.90 -8.69
C SER A 418 -10.03 -16.75 -7.76
N LEU A 419 -10.74 -17.87 -7.53
CA LEU A 419 -11.83 -17.95 -6.56
C LEU A 419 -11.35 -18.43 -5.18
N GLU A 420 -10.05 -18.71 -5.03
CA GLU A 420 -9.44 -18.98 -3.73
C GLU A 420 -9.46 -17.70 -2.89
N LYS A 421 -9.82 -17.83 -1.60
CA LYS A 421 -9.77 -16.71 -0.66
C LYS A 421 -8.34 -16.19 -0.56
N THR A 422 -8.14 -14.89 -0.72
CA THR A 422 -6.80 -14.29 -0.66
C THR A 422 -6.24 -14.26 0.76
N CYS A 423 -7.13 -14.22 1.77
CA CYS A 423 -6.80 -14.30 3.18
C CYS A 423 -7.66 -15.40 3.82
N ASP A 424 -7.01 -16.41 4.39
CA ASP A 424 -7.69 -17.46 5.16
C ASP A 424 -8.00 -16.97 6.58
N PRO A 425 -9.27 -16.92 7.01
CA PRO A 425 -9.64 -16.51 8.37
C PRO A 425 -8.91 -17.28 9.47
N ASN A 426 -8.57 -18.55 9.25
CA ASN A 426 -7.89 -19.41 10.24
C ASN A 426 -6.39 -19.09 10.39
N GLY A 427 -5.85 -18.23 9.53
CA GLY A 427 -4.45 -17.80 9.65
C GLY A 427 -4.22 -16.78 10.77
N PHE A 428 -5.27 -16.15 11.29
CA PHE A 428 -5.16 -15.20 12.39
C PHE A 428 -4.93 -15.90 13.72
N VAL A 429 -4.21 -15.24 14.63
CA VAL A 429 -4.07 -15.70 16.02
C VAL A 429 -5.46 -15.80 16.66
N GLU A 430 -5.64 -16.82 17.50
CA GLU A 430 -6.89 -17.07 18.21
C GLU A 430 -7.32 -15.84 19.02
N GLY A 431 -8.61 -15.50 18.95
CA GLY A 431 -9.18 -14.33 19.63
C GLY A 431 -8.81 -12.96 19.02
N TYR A 432 -7.95 -12.90 18.00
CA TYR A 432 -7.53 -11.61 17.45
C TYR A 432 -8.70 -10.81 16.86
N ALA A 433 -8.90 -9.60 17.39
CA ALA A 433 -9.90 -8.61 17.00
C ALA A 433 -11.35 -9.10 17.01
N VAL A 434 -11.65 -10.24 17.65
CA VAL A 434 -13.01 -10.79 17.70
C VAL A 434 -13.83 -9.95 18.68
N LYS A 435 -14.90 -9.34 18.19
CA LYS A 435 -15.88 -8.66 19.05
C LYS A 435 -16.51 -9.71 19.98
N GLN A 436 -16.27 -9.59 21.29
CA GLN A 436 -17.00 -10.38 22.28
C GLN A 436 -18.49 -10.04 22.15
N THR A 437 -19.31 -11.06 21.98
CA THR A 437 -20.77 -10.91 22.04
C THR A 437 -21.15 -10.60 23.48
N GLU A 438 -22.06 -9.64 23.68
CA GLU A 438 -22.49 -9.14 25.00
C GLU A 438 -22.97 -10.26 25.96
N GLU A 439 -23.25 -11.47 25.47
CA GLU A 439 -23.55 -12.66 26.27
C GLU A 439 -22.38 -13.16 27.15
N GLU A 440 -21.13 -12.92 26.77
CA GLU A 440 -19.97 -13.36 27.58
C GLU A 440 -19.66 -12.40 28.74
N GLU A 441 -20.07 -11.14 28.67
CA GLU A 441 -19.90 -10.16 29.76
C GLU A 441 -20.88 -10.36 30.93
N VAL A 442 -21.99 -11.08 30.71
CA VAL A 442 -22.98 -11.38 31.76
C VAL A 442 -22.64 -12.68 32.52
N ALA A 443 -21.62 -13.43 32.07
CA ALA A 443 -21.21 -14.71 32.64
C ALA A 443 -19.96 -14.64 33.55
N VAL A 444 -19.48 -13.44 33.90
CA VAL A 444 -18.33 -13.23 34.80
C VAL A 444 -18.70 -12.51 36.09
#